data_AF-A0A7V0JFY1-F1
#
_entry.id   AF-A0A7V0JFY1-F1
#
_cell.length_a   1.000
_cell.length_b   1.000
_cell.length_c   1.000
_cell.angle_alpha   90.00
_cell.angle_beta   90.00
_cell.angle_gamma   90.00
#
_symmetry.space_group_name_H-M   'P 1'
#
loop_
_entity.id
_entity.type
_entity.pdbx_description
1 polymer ?
#
loop_
_entity_poly.entity_id
_entity_poly.type
_entity_poly.pdbx_seq_one_letter_code
_entity_poly.pdbx_strand_id
1 'polypeptide(L)'
;MLEKVEEISPVARRLTINVPADVIKAETDTLYNNIRATTNIPGFRPGKVPQAILAKRFGKSVEGQVIEKVVPEFYMKAVKEAKLEPVSYPDIDEKLELKPDQPLSFTVTIEIRPELVDLNYEGIVLKEKTWSVEDDEVEKSIKFLQESKALYSVTEDELKEGDMAIVDSEAYI
;
A
#
# COMPACT_ATOMS: atom_id res chain seq x y z
N MET A 1 -6.88 25.50 7.20
CA MET A 1 -6.66 24.09 7.55
C MET A 1 -5.42 23.60 6.84
N LEU A 2 -5.30 23.80 5.53
CA LEU A 2 -4.00 23.92 4.88
C LEU A 2 -3.37 25.26 5.24
N GLU A 3 -2.12 25.27 5.67
CA GLU A 3 -1.38 26.52 5.92
C GLU A 3 -0.31 26.76 4.86
N LYS A 4 0.44 25.71 4.49
CA LYS A 4 1.46 25.79 3.43
C LYS A 4 1.62 24.47 2.68
N VAL A 5 1.86 24.58 1.38
CA VAL A 5 2.38 23.50 0.53
C VAL A 5 3.79 23.91 0.12
N GLU A 6 4.79 23.18 0.58
CA GLU A 6 6.17 23.34 0.17
C GLU A 6 6.53 22.26 -0.85
N GLU A 7 7.04 22.67 -2.01
CA GLU A 7 7.57 21.77 -3.01
C GLU A 7 9.03 21.46 -2.67
N ILE A 8 9.30 20.24 -2.19
CA ILE A 8 10.68 19.82 -1.87
C ILE A 8 11.37 19.25 -3.12
N SER A 9 10.62 18.47 -3.92
CA SER A 9 11.15 17.71 -5.05
C SER A 9 10.05 17.52 -6.12
N PRO A 10 10.37 17.22 -7.38
CA PRO A 10 9.39 16.85 -8.42
C PRO A 10 8.37 15.79 -7.97
N VAL A 11 8.75 14.91 -7.05
CA VAL A 11 7.88 13.87 -6.50
C VAL A 11 7.50 14.10 -5.05
N ALA A 12 8.14 15.01 -4.31
CA ALA A 12 7.89 15.19 -2.86
C ALA A 12 7.27 16.56 -2.56
N ARG A 13 6.16 16.54 -1.84
CA ARG A 13 5.45 17.71 -1.33
C ARG A 13 5.36 17.64 0.18
N ARG A 14 5.62 18.76 0.86
CA ARG A 14 5.42 18.91 2.30
C ARG A 14 4.20 19.76 2.55
N LEU A 15 3.25 19.21 3.28
CA LEU A 15 2.00 19.85 3.67
C LEU A 15 2.11 20.23 5.14
N THR A 16 2.02 21.53 5.45
CA THR A 16 1.83 21.99 6.82
C THR A 16 0.34 22.17 7.05
N ILE A 17 -0.22 21.34 7.92
CA ILE A 17 -1.64 21.32 8.26
C ILE A 17 -1.79 21.89 9.67
N ASN A 18 -2.70 22.84 9.82
CA ASN A 18 -3.01 23.46 11.09
C ASN A 18 -4.44 23.12 11.50
N VAL A 19 -4.55 22.43 12.64
CA VAL A 19 -5.82 22.02 13.22
C VAL A 19 -6.22 23.02 14.31
N PRO A 20 -7.39 23.69 14.16
CA PRO A 20 -7.87 24.63 15.17
C PRO A 20 -8.22 23.91 16.48
N ALA A 21 -7.93 24.58 17.60
CA ALA A 21 -8.17 24.04 18.94
C ALA A 21 -9.65 23.71 19.21
N ASP A 22 -10.58 24.37 18.53
CA ASP A 22 -12.03 24.11 18.69
C ASP A 22 -12.44 22.70 18.26
N VAL A 23 -11.85 22.18 17.18
CA VAL A 23 -12.15 20.83 16.68
C VAL A 23 -11.52 19.78 17.60
N ILE A 24 -10.34 20.07 18.13
CA ILE A 24 -9.66 19.23 19.12
C ILE A 24 -10.51 19.15 20.39
N LYS A 25 -11.00 20.28 20.91
CA LYS A 25 -11.88 20.31 22.09
C LYS A 25 -13.14 19.49 21.90
N ALA A 26 -13.83 19.66 20.77
CA ALA A 26 -15.06 18.93 20.47
C ALA A 26 -14.84 17.41 20.48
N GLU A 27 -13.75 16.92 19.86
CA GLU A 27 -13.40 15.50 19.87
C GLU A 27 -12.87 15.00 21.23
N THR A 28 -12.21 15.86 21.98
CA THR A 28 -11.78 15.53 23.34
C THR A 28 -13.00 15.34 24.25
N ASP A 29 -14.01 16.19 24.12
CA ASP A 29 -15.26 16.10 24.89
C ASP A 29 -16.08 14.86 24.54
N THR A 30 -16.16 14.47 23.26
CA THR A 30 -16.85 13.23 22.84
C THR A 30 -16.15 12.00 23.40
N LEU A 31 -14.81 11.95 23.35
CA LEU A 31 -14.03 10.86 23.94
C LEU A 31 -14.17 10.81 25.47
N TYR A 32 -14.13 11.95 26.16
CA TYR A 32 -14.37 11.98 27.60
C TYR A 32 -15.77 11.47 27.95
N ASN A 33 -16.80 11.79 27.16
CA ASN A 33 -18.15 11.27 27.37
C ASN A 33 -18.23 9.75 27.16
N ASN A 34 -17.55 9.21 26.15
CA ASN A 34 -17.46 7.77 25.92
C ASN A 34 -16.74 7.06 27.07
N ILE A 35 -15.59 7.57 27.50
CA ILE A 35 -14.83 7.00 28.61
C ILE A 35 -15.63 7.08 29.92
N ARG A 36 -16.39 8.16 30.13
CA ARG A 36 -17.29 8.33 31.27
C ARG A 36 -18.39 7.28 31.32
N ALA A 37 -18.87 6.80 30.17
CA ALA A 37 -19.85 5.73 30.08
C ALA A 37 -19.25 4.33 30.32
N THR A 38 -18.03 4.09 29.84
CA THR A 38 -17.40 2.76 29.89
C THR A 38 -16.59 2.52 31.16
N THR A 39 -16.06 3.56 31.80
CA THR A 39 -15.10 3.42 32.90
C THR A 39 -15.79 3.39 34.27
N ASN A 40 -15.50 2.36 35.06
CA ASN A 40 -15.90 2.28 36.45
C ASN A 40 -14.78 2.84 37.35
N ILE A 41 -15.00 4.00 37.96
CA ILE A 41 -14.03 4.61 38.89
C ILE A 41 -14.52 4.41 40.33
N PRO A 42 -13.70 3.83 41.23
CA PRO A 42 -14.09 3.64 42.62
C PRO A 42 -14.44 4.98 43.28
N GLY A 43 -15.61 5.05 43.90
CA GLY A 43 -16.15 6.26 44.55
C GLY A 43 -17.17 7.05 43.72
N PHE A 44 -17.35 6.74 42.43
CA PHE A 44 -18.33 7.42 41.58
C PHE A 44 -19.28 6.42 40.90
N ARG A 45 -20.56 6.79 40.82
CA ARG A 45 -21.53 6.02 40.03
C ARG A 45 -21.12 6.05 38.54
N PRO A 46 -21.16 4.92 37.82
CA PRO A 46 -20.88 4.87 36.39
C PRO A 46 -21.64 5.97 35.63
N GLY A 47 -20.95 6.68 34.72
CA GLY A 47 -21.54 7.78 33.96
C GLY A 47 -21.60 9.15 34.67
N LYS A 48 -21.28 9.24 35.97
CA LYS A 48 -21.36 10.49 36.75
C LYS A 48 -20.03 10.99 37.30
N VAL A 49 -18.91 10.44 36.84
CA VAL A 49 -17.56 10.91 37.19
C VAL A 49 -17.35 12.35 36.66
N PRO A 50 -16.76 13.27 37.44
CA PRO A 50 -16.35 14.60 36.98
C PRO A 50 -15.19 14.55 35.97
N GLN A 51 -15.25 15.40 34.93
CA GLN A 51 -14.21 15.46 33.89
C GLN A 51 -12.80 15.71 34.43
N ALA A 52 -12.65 16.49 35.52
CA ALA A 52 -11.34 16.76 36.12
C ALA A 52 -10.60 15.51 36.64
N ILE A 53 -11.34 14.48 37.09
CA ILE A 53 -10.76 13.22 37.54
C ILE A 53 -10.39 12.32 36.36
N LEU A 54 -11.21 12.33 35.30
CA LEU A 54 -10.90 11.64 34.05
C LEU A 54 -9.67 12.24 33.37
N ALA A 55 -9.57 13.57 33.29
CA ALA A 55 -8.41 14.26 32.71
C ALA A 55 -7.10 13.90 33.42
N LYS A 56 -7.11 13.78 34.76
CA LYS A 56 -5.92 13.39 35.53
C LYS A 56 -5.47 11.95 35.28
N ARG A 57 -6.39 11.01 35.05
CA ARG A 57 -6.05 9.58 34.86
C ARG A 57 -5.86 9.19 33.39
N PHE A 58 -6.67 9.77 32.50
CA PHE A 58 -6.77 9.39 31.10
C PHE A 58 -6.35 10.50 30.15
N GLY A 59 -5.89 11.66 30.62
CA GLY A 59 -5.50 12.81 29.78
C GLY A 59 -4.57 12.41 28.63
N LYS A 60 -3.44 11.77 28.93
CA LYS A 60 -2.48 11.30 27.90
C LYS A 60 -3.06 10.27 26.93
N SER A 61 -3.96 9.41 27.41
CA SER A 61 -4.58 8.38 26.57
C SER A 61 -5.64 8.99 25.64
N VAL A 62 -6.38 9.99 26.12
CA VAL A 62 -7.34 10.75 25.32
C VAL A 62 -6.61 11.61 24.30
N GLU A 63 -5.55 12.31 24.69
CA GLU A 63 -4.70 13.09 23.79
C GLU A 63 -4.17 12.25 22.62
N GLY A 64 -3.64 11.05 22.90
CA GLY A 64 -3.20 10.12 21.86
C GLY A 64 -4.33 9.67 20.92
N GLN A 65 -5.50 9.31 21.47
CA GLN A 65 -6.65 8.90 20.65
C GLN A 65 -7.23 10.05 19.81
N VAL A 66 -7.21 11.28 20.32
CA VAL A 66 -7.60 12.47 19.55
C VAL A 66 -6.62 12.67 18.39
N ILE A 67 -5.31 12.56 18.63
CA ILE A 67 -4.30 12.68 17.56
C ILE A 67 -4.54 11.63 16.48
N GLU A 68 -4.69 10.35 16.86
CA GLU A 68 -4.91 9.25 15.92
C GLU A 68 -6.18 9.39 15.08
N LYS A 69 -7.22 10.05 15.61
CA LYS A 69 -8.48 10.27 14.88
C LYS A 69 -8.45 11.53 14.03
N VAL A 70 -7.92 12.63 14.56
CA VAL A 70 -7.96 13.95 13.92
C VAL A 70 -6.93 14.06 12.80
N VAL A 71 -5.73 13.49 12.97
CA VAL A 71 -4.65 13.58 11.97
C VAL A 71 -5.06 12.99 10.60
N PRO A 72 -5.62 11.76 10.52
CA PRO A 72 -6.05 11.19 9.24
C PRO A 72 -7.20 11.97 8.59
N GLU A 73 -8.15 12.48 9.37
CA GLU A 73 -9.30 13.22 8.85
C GLU A 73 -8.86 14.56 8.23
N PHE A 74 -8.01 15.31 8.93
CA PHE A 74 -7.48 16.57 8.43
C PHE A 74 -6.50 16.38 7.27
N TYR A 75 -5.72 15.29 7.29
CA TYR A 75 -4.89 14.89 6.16
C TYR A 75 -5.73 14.62 4.90
N MET A 76 -6.79 13.80 5.00
CA MET A 76 -7.67 13.53 3.86
C MET A 76 -8.34 14.79 3.31
N LYS A 77 -8.77 15.72 4.19
CA LYS A 77 -9.31 17.01 3.77
C LYS A 77 -8.27 17.86 3.06
N ALA A 78 -7.05 17.91 3.59
CA ALA A 78 -5.94 18.68 3.02
C ALA A 78 -5.52 18.16 1.64
N VAL A 79 -5.39 16.84 1.49
CA VAL A 79 -5.08 16.20 0.19
C VAL A 79 -6.18 16.50 -0.84
N LYS A 80 -7.46 16.43 -0.43
CA LYS A 80 -8.60 16.73 -1.29
C LYS A 80 -8.65 18.21 -1.70
N GLU A 81 -8.33 19.12 -0.79
CA GLU A 81 -8.25 20.55 -1.06
C GLU A 81 -7.10 20.89 -2.01
N ALA A 82 -5.94 20.23 -1.83
CA ALA A 82 -4.78 20.38 -2.70
C ALA A 82 -4.90 19.63 -4.05
N LYS A 83 -5.95 18.81 -4.24
CA LYS A 83 -6.15 17.93 -5.40
C LYS A 83 -4.93 17.08 -5.75
N LEU A 84 -4.15 16.70 -4.74
CA LEU A 84 -2.96 15.87 -4.92
C LEU A 84 -3.35 14.39 -4.89
N GLU A 85 -2.73 13.59 -5.75
CA GLU A 85 -2.84 12.13 -5.73
C GLU A 85 -1.57 11.56 -5.08
N PRO A 86 -1.57 11.36 -3.74
CA PRO A 86 -0.43 10.74 -3.06
C PRO A 86 -0.30 9.28 -3.48
N VAL A 87 0.92 8.85 -3.78
CA VAL A 87 1.25 7.47 -4.20
C VAL A 87 1.86 6.68 -3.04
N SER A 88 2.32 7.37 -2.00
CA SER A 88 2.91 6.78 -0.79
C SER A 88 2.08 7.06 0.45
N TYR A 89 2.31 6.28 1.50
CA TYR A 89 1.78 6.60 2.82
C TYR A 89 2.41 7.91 3.32
N PRO A 90 1.61 8.80 3.94
CA PRO A 90 2.12 10.05 4.47
C PRO A 90 3.14 9.79 5.58
N ASP A 91 4.30 10.44 5.49
CA ASP A 91 5.26 10.48 6.59
C ASP A 91 4.93 11.69 7.48
N ILE A 92 4.53 11.41 8.72
CA ILE A 92 4.09 12.42 9.67
C ILE A 92 5.23 12.63 10.67
N ASP A 93 5.72 13.87 10.77
CA ASP A 93 6.75 14.21 11.76
C ASP A 93 6.22 13.92 13.18
N GLU A 94 6.81 12.94 13.87
CA GLU A 94 6.34 12.34 15.14
C GLU A 94 6.35 13.30 16.37
N LYS A 95 6.68 14.58 16.20
CA LYS A 95 6.66 15.56 17.30
C LYS A 95 5.29 16.21 17.46
N LEU A 96 4.27 15.38 17.64
CA LEU A 96 2.90 15.82 17.95
C LEU A 96 2.73 15.92 19.47
N GLU A 97 3.21 17.01 20.07
CA GLU A 97 2.86 17.34 21.46
C GLU A 97 1.54 18.10 21.48
N LEU A 98 0.46 17.40 21.84
CA LEU A 98 -0.83 18.04 22.06
C LEU A 98 -0.81 18.73 23.42
N LYS A 99 -0.63 20.05 23.42
CA LYS A 99 -0.83 20.86 24.63
C LYS A 99 -2.32 21.19 24.74
N PRO A 100 -2.92 21.04 25.93
CA PRO A 100 -4.32 21.39 26.12
C PRO A 100 -4.52 22.85 25.68
N ASP A 101 -5.56 23.08 24.88
CA ASP A 101 -5.97 24.40 24.41
C ASP A 101 -5.08 25.07 23.33
N GLN A 102 -4.12 24.35 22.73
CA GLN A 102 -3.30 24.89 21.63
C GLN A 102 -3.66 24.28 20.26
N PRO A 103 -3.55 25.06 19.17
CA PRO A 103 -3.66 24.53 17.82
C PRO A 103 -2.53 23.54 17.54
N LEU A 104 -2.88 22.44 16.86
CA LEU A 104 -1.93 21.40 16.49
C LEU A 104 -1.48 21.64 15.05
N SER A 105 -0.25 22.12 14.88
CA SER A 105 0.40 22.19 13.57
C SER A 105 1.22 20.93 13.35
N PHE A 106 0.98 20.21 12.26
CA PHE A 106 1.76 19.05 11.89
C PHE A 106 2.20 19.10 10.44
N THR A 107 3.39 18.58 10.21
CA THR A 107 4.02 18.53 8.90
C THR A 107 3.88 17.11 8.37
N VAL A 108 3.34 16.99 7.15
CA VAL A 108 3.24 15.73 6.44
C VAL A 108 4.06 15.81 5.18
N THR A 109 4.96 14.86 4.99
CA THR A 109 5.66 14.69 3.71
C THR A 109 4.93 13.62 2.91
N ILE A 110 4.50 13.98 1.70
CA ILE A 110 3.86 13.05 0.76
C ILE A 110 4.65 12.99 -0.53
N GLU A 111 4.61 11.83 -1.16
CA GLU A 111 5.08 11.66 -2.52
C GLU A 111 3.90 11.67 -3.49
N ILE A 112 3.97 12.58 -4.47
CA ILE A 112 2.97 12.74 -5.53
C ILE A 112 3.49 12.10 -6.82
N ARG A 113 2.56 11.62 -7.65
CA ARG A 113 2.90 11.20 -9.00
C ARG A 113 3.46 12.42 -9.76
N PRO A 114 4.66 12.32 -10.37
CA PRO A 114 5.18 13.40 -11.18
C PRO A 114 4.29 13.59 -12.41
N GLU A 115 4.06 14.85 -12.79
CA GLU A 115 3.44 15.15 -14.09
C GLU A 115 4.43 14.76 -15.19
N LEU A 116 4.06 13.75 -15.97
CA LEU A 116 4.81 13.37 -17.17
C LEU A 116 4.45 14.36 -18.28
N VAL A 117 5.30 15.35 -18.50
CA VAL A 117 5.15 16.26 -19.65
C VAL A 117 5.50 15.49 -20.92
N ASP A 118 4.70 15.72 -21.97
CA ASP A 118 4.74 15.11 -23.31
C ASP A 118 5.97 14.23 -23.59
N LEU A 119 5.80 12.92 -23.39
CA LEU A 119 6.78 11.95 -23.86
C LEU A 119 6.78 12.01 -25.39
N ASN A 120 7.86 12.54 -25.96
CA ASN A 120 8.05 12.51 -27.40
C ASN A 120 8.42 11.08 -27.84
N TYR A 121 7.47 10.38 -28.44
CA TYR A 121 7.66 9.04 -29.00
C TYR A 121 8.19 9.07 -30.45
N GLU A 122 8.38 10.24 -31.05
CA GLU A 122 8.93 10.38 -32.39
C GLU A 122 10.42 10.01 -32.41
N GLY A 123 10.77 8.96 -33.16
CA GLY A 123 12.15 8.47 -33.30
C GLY A 123 12.44 7.13 -32.62
N ILE A 124 11.45 6.50 -31.97
CA ILE A 124 11.60 5.13 -31.49
C ILE A 124 11.56 4.19 -32.70
N VAL A 125 12.74 3.75 -33.14
CA VAL A 125 12.88 2.77 -34.24
C VAL A 125 12.53 1.37 -33.70
N LEU A 126 11.27 0.98 -33.85
CA LEU A 126 10.87 -0.42 -33.66
C LEU A 126 11.39 -1.24 -34.84
N LYS A 127 12.28 -2.20 -34.56
CA LYS A 127 12.61 -3.24 -35.53
C LYS A 127 11.50 -4.28 -35.48
N GLU A 128 10.58 -4.23 -36.44
CA GLU A 128 9.60 -5.29 -36.64
C GLU A 128 10.35 -6.57 -37.02
N LYS A 129 10.36 -7.55 -36.11
CA LYS A 129 10.89 -8.87 -36.42
C LYS A 129 9.79 -9.65 -37.11
N THR A 130 9.78 -9.61 -38.44
CA THR A 130 8.93 -10.47 -39.25
C THR A 130 9.43 -11.91 -39.12
N TRP A 131 8.63 -12.76 -38.49
CA TRP A 131 8.85 -14.21 -38.50
C TRP A 131 8.19 -14.75 -39.76
N SER A 132 8.99 -15.33 -40.66
CA SER A 132 8.47 -16.16 -41.74
C SER A 132 8.61 -17.60 -41.27
N VAL A 133 7.49 -18.31 -41.17
CA VAL A 133 7.51 -19.74 -40.93
C VAL A 133 7.87 -20.40 -42.25
N GLU A 134 8.97 -21.14 -42.28
CA GLU A 134 9.38 -21.91 -43.46
C GLU A 134 8.64 -23.26 -43.48
N ASP A 135 8.36 -23.79 -44.67
CA ASP A 135 7.69 -25.08 -44.82
C ASP A 135 8.46 -26.24 -44.14
N ASP A 136 9.80 -26.12 -44.03
CA ASP A 136 10.66 -27.08 -43.32
C ASP A 136 10.40 -27.11 -41.80
N GLU A 137 10.09 -25.95 -41.18
CA GLU A 137 9.74 -25.88 -39.76
C GLU A 137 8.37 -26.55 -39.49
N VAL A 138 7.45 -26.39 -40.44
CA VAL A 138 6.14 -27.06 -40.41
C VAL A 138 6.30 -28.57 -40.55
N GLU A 139 7.12 -29.04 -41.51
CA GLU A 139 7.33 -30.47 -41.72
C GLU A 139 8.04 -31.13 -40.52
N LYS A 140 9.04 -30.48 -39.93
CA LYS A 140 9.68 -30.94 -38.68
C LYS A 140 8.69 -31.04 -37.53
N SER A 141 7.83 -30.04 -37.38
CA SER A 141 6.79 -30.04 -36.34
C SER A 141 5.78 -31.18 -36.55
N ILE A 142 5.40 -31.46 -37.80
CA ILE A 142 4.52 -32.59 -38.15
C ILE A 142 5.20 -33.93 -37.84
N LYS A 143 6.47 -34.12 -38.22
CA LYS A 143 7.21 -35.36 -37.93
C LYS A 143 7.33 -35.59 -36.42
N PHE A 144 7.67 -34.56 -35.65
CA PHE A 144 7.72 -34.65 -34.19
C PHE A 144 6.36 -35.06 -33.58
N LEU A 145 5.25 -34.50 -34.09
CA LEU A 145 3.91 -34.89 -33.66
C LEU A 145 3.55 -36.33 -34.05
N GLN A 146 4.03 -36.82 -35.19
CA GLN A 146 3.84 -38.21 -35.61
C GLN A 146 4.64 -39.18 -34.73
N GLU A 147 5.91 -38.87 -34.45
CA GLU A 147 6.77 -39.68 -33.56
C GLU A 147 6.21 -39.74 -32.14
N SER A 148 5.81 -38.59 -31.57
CA SER A 148 5.22 -38.55 -30.21
C SER A 148 3.88 -39.29 -30.09
N LYS A 149 3.17 -39.51 -31.20
CA LYS A 149 1.91 -40.27 -31.26
C LYS A 149 2.10 -41.68 -31.83
N ALA A 150 3.34 -42.14 -31.99
CA ALA A 150 3.62 -43.48 -32.46
C ALA A 150 3.05 -44.52 -31.50
N LEU A 151 2.41 -45.54 -32.07
CA LEU A 151 1.95 -46.72 -31.34
C LEU A 151 3.05 -47.77 -31.37
N TYR A 152 3.61 -48.08 -30.21
CA TYR A 152 4.63 -49.12 -30.08
C TYR A 152 3.97 -50.47 -29.80
N SER A 153 4.41 -51.51 -30.50
CA SER A 153 4.06 -52.91 -30.23
C SER A 153 5.25 -53.65 -29.64
N VAL A 154 5.00 -54.57 -28.71
CA VAL A 154 6.07 -55.38 -28.11
C VAL A 154 6.52 -56.46 -29.09
N THR A 155 7.83 -56.51 -29.37
CA THR A 155 8.49 -57.52 -30.20
C THR A 155 9.71 -58.09 -29.48
N GLU A 156 10.04 -59.35 -29.72
CA GLU A 156 11.19 -60.06 -29.12
C GLU A 156 12.47 -59.98 -29.99
N ASP A 157 12.46 -59.15 -31.04
CA ASP A 157 13.59 -58.97 -31.95
C ASP A 157 14.71 -58.12 -31.31
N GLU A 158 15.92 -58.19 -31.89
CA GLU A 158 17.04 -57.34 -31.49
C GLU A 158 16.69 -55.84 -31.61
N LEU A 159 17.04 -55.06 -30.58
CA LEU A 159 16.77 -53.63 -30.52
C LEU A 159 17.52 -52.86 -31.62
N LYS A 160 16.80 -52.07 -32.43
CA LYS A 160 17.34 -51.24 -33.51
C LYS A 160 17.20 -49.74 -33.21
N GLU A 161 17.92 -48.92 -33.98
CA GLU A 161 17.76 -47.46 -33.93
C GLU A 161 16.32 -47.08 -34.30
N GLY A 162 15.61 -46.43 -33.36
CA GLY A 162 14.20 -46.05 -33.50
C GLY A 162 13.24 -46.82 -32.59
N ASP A 163 13.70 -47.90 -31.95
CA ASP A 163 12.88 -48.68 -31.02
C ASP A 163 12.84 -48.05 -29.62
N MET A 164 11.71 -48.22 -28.93
CA MET A 164 11.53 -47.73 -27.56
C MET A 164 11.86 -48.84 -26.56
N ALA A 165 12.95 -48.68 -25.82
CA ALA A 165 13.32 -49.55 -24.71
C ALA A 165 12.91 -48.94 -23.37
N ILE A 166 12.24 -49.72 -22.52
CA ILE A 166 12.01 -49.37 -21.12
C ILE A 166 13.15 -50.00 -20.31
N VAL A 167 14.03 -49.16 -19.78
CA VAL A 167 15.18 -49.61 -18.98
C VAL A 167 14.98 -49.16 -17.54
N ASP A 168 15.11 -50.10 -16.62
CA ASP A 168 15.22 -49.82 -15.19
C ASP A 168 16.69 -49.92 -14.80
N SER A 169 17.21 -48.92 -14.09
CA SER A 169 18.64 -48.85 -13.73
C SER A 169 18.80 -48.39 -12.29
N GLU A 170 19.50 -49.19 -11.48
CA GLU A 170 19.91 -48.80 -10.12
C GLU A 170 21.33 -48.25 -10.13
N ALA A 171 21.51 -47.04 -9.62
CA ALA A 171 22.82 -46.42 -9.43
C ALA A 171 23.25 -46.56 -7.96
N TYR A 172 24.37 -47.24 -7.72
CA TYR A 172 24.96 -47.39 -6.40
C TYR A 172 26.12 -46.40 -6.24
N ILE A 173 26.20 -45.73 -5.08
CA ILE A 173 27.26 -44.75 -4.72
C ILE A 173 28.40 -45.47 -4.00
#